data_AF-A0A2T1G1J7-F1
#
_entry.id   AF-A0A2T1G1J7-F1
#
_cell.length_a   1.000
_cell.length_b   1.000
_cell.length_c   1.000
_cell.angle_alpha   90.00
_cell.angle_beta   90.00
_cell.angle_gamma   90.00
#
_symmetry.space_group_name_H-M   'P 1'
#
loop_
_entity.id
_entity.type
_entity.pdbx_description
1 polymer ?
#
loop_
_entity_poly.entity_id
_entity_poly.type
_entity_poly.pdbx_seq_one_letter_code
_entity_poly.pdbx_strand_id
1 'polypeptide(L)'
;MKMNNYSNFTIQLEEPNGEQYADPPEDSLGELSHFELGLKLFCFECDRPVSIEIGEEKLNVFFDPDICMILEDELPEKLSELSQGKPIKIEFVESVCITLELQPLASNLINCNLKRFGYLSPNQFTLKSRNQHFELNKTQVIAELKEFVEKLMEMALNGGYITPEEKQEFLMPLREIAPASAIC
;
A
#
# COMPACT_ATOMS: atom_id res chain seq x y z
N MET A 1 33.08 8.34 6.55
CA MET A 1 31.66 8.05 6.75
C MET A 1 31.09 7.59 5.41
N LYS A 2 30.62 6.34 5.28
CA LYS A 2 29.86 5.94 4.10
C LYS A 2 28.50 6.64 4.20
N MET A 3 28.18 7.53 3.25
CA MET A 3 26.77 7.85 3.01
C MET A 3 26.13 6.53 2.57
N ASN A 4 25.28 5.95 3.42
CA ASN A 4 24.43 4.85 2.99
C ASN A 4 23.43 5.47 2.01
N ASN A 5 23.68 5.31 0.72
CA ASN A 5 22.80 5.78 -0.35
C ASN A 5 21.59 4.83 -0.42
N TYR A 6 20.67 4.95 0.53
CA TYR A 6 19.37 4.28 0.42
C TYR A 6 18.61 4.88 -0.76
N SER A 7 17.91 4.03 -1.50
CA SER A 7 16.92 4.49 -2.47
C SER A 7 15.73 5.09 -1.73
N ASN A 8 15.16 6.16 -2.29
CA ASN A 8 13.96 6.79 -1.74
C ASN A 8 12.76 5.84 -1.88
N PHE A 9 11.82 5.91 -0.94
CA PHE A 9 10.51 5.27 -1.04
C PHE A 9 9.45 6.29 -0.64
N THR A 10 8.45 6.52 -1.49
CA THR A 10 7.29 7.36 -1.19
C THR A 10 6.03 6.76 -1.80
N ILE A 11 4.88 7.01 -1.17
CA ILE A 11 3.56 6.63 -1.66
C ILE A 11 2.57 7.76 -1.42
N GLN A 12 1.85 8.19 -2.46
CA GLN A 12 1.01 9.38 -2.38
C GLN A 12 -0.26 9.22 -3.22
N LEU A 13 -1.36 9.80 -2.72
CA LEU A 13 -2.58 10.00 -3.48
C LEU A 13 -2.38 11.17 -4.46
N GLU A 14 -2.72 10.95 -5.71
CA GLU A 14 -2.77 11.99 -6.73
C GLU A 14 -4.16 12.64 -6.81
N GLU A 15 -4.33 13.59 -7.72
CA GLU A 15 -5.63 14.25 -7.95
C GLU A 15 -6.68 13.28 -8.50
N PRO A 16 -7.97 13.43 -8.14
CA PRO A 16 -9.03 12.56 -8.63
C PRO A 16 -9.17 12.63 -10.16
N ASN A 17 -9.37 11.46 -10.79
CA ASN A 17 -9.57 11.38 -12.24
C ASN A 17 -11.04 11.61 -12.66
N GLY A 18 -11.99 11.60 -11.73
CA GLY A 18 -13.39 12.00 -11.96
C GLY A 18 -14.21 11.10 -12.90
N GLU A 19 -13.64 10.02 -13.41
CA GLU A 19 -14.31 9.03 -14.26
C GLU A 19 -14.86 7.90 -13.40
N GLN A 20 -16.18 7.70 -13.43
CA GLN A 20 -16.81 6.50 -12.87
C GLN A 20 -16.70 5.38 -13.91
N TYR A 21 -15.95 4.34 -13.57
CA TYR A 21 -15.60 3.26 -14.48
C TYR A 21 -16.54 2.05 -14.39
N ALA A 22 -17.36 1.96 -13.34
CA ALA A 22 -18.32 0.89 -13.07
C ALA A 22 -19.51 1.40 -12.23
N ASP A 23 -20.45 0.51 -11.90
CA ASP A 23 -21.49 0.77 -10.90
C ASP A 23 -20.92 0.61 -9.47
N PRO A 24 -21.46 1.30 -8.45
CA PRO A 24 -21.00 1.17 -7.08
C PRO A 24 -21.09 -0.27 -6.56
N PRO A 25 -20.16 -0.70 -5.68
CA PRO A 25 -20.23 -2.01 -5.05
C PRO A 25 -21.50 -2.16 -4.21
N GLU A 26 -22.22 -3.27 -4.40
CA GLU A 26 -23.40 -3.63 -3.62
C GLU A 26 -23.13 -4.92 -2.84
N ASP A 27 -23.64 -5.00 -1.60
CA ASP A 27 -23.66 -6.25 -0.82
C ASP A 27 -25.05 -6.90 -0.89
N SER A 28 -25.43 -7.37 -2.07
CA SER A 28 -26.77 -7.95 -2.28
C SER A 28 -27.00 -9.23 -1.48
N LEU A 29 -25.94 -9.90 -1.04
CA LEU A 29 -26.00 -11.14 -0.26
C LEU A 29 -25.95 -10.90 1.27
N GLY A 30 -25.53 -9.71 1.70
CA GLY A 30 -25.38 -9.38 3.13
C GLY A 30 -24.20 -10.09 3.78
N GLU A 31 -23.16 -10.40 3.01
CA GLU A 31 -21.99 -11.17 3.47
C GLU A 31 -20.88 -10.26 4.02
N LEU A 32 -20.88 -8.98 3.67
CA LEU A 32 -19.85 -8.04 4.08
C LEU A 32 -20.21 -7.42 5.43
N SER A 33 -19.20 -7.27 6.28
CA SER A 33 -19.30 -6.39 7.43
C SER A 33 -19.48 -4.94 6.97
N HIS A 34 -19.96 -4.09 7.89
CA HIS A 34 -20.07 -2.65 7.65
C HIS A 34 -18.73 -2.05 7.22
N PHE A 35 -17.64 -2.43 7.88
CA PHE A 35 -16.29 -1.98 7.54
C PHE A 35 -15.88 -2.38 6.12
N GLU A 36 -16.05 -3.65 5.74
CA GLU A 36 -15.66 -4.15 4.41
C GLU A 36 -16.45 -3.46 3.29
N LEU A 37 -17.77 -3.34 3.43
CA LEU A 37 -18.59 -2.62 2.46
C LEU A 37 -18.22 -1.12 2.42
N GLY A 38 -17.99 -0.53 3.58
CA GLY A 38 -17.55 0.86 3.72
C GLY A 38 -16.24 1.14 3.01
N LEU A 39 -15.23 0.27 3.17
CA LEU A 39 -13.96 0.40 2.46
C LEU A 39 -14.10 0.28 0.94
N LYS A 40 -14.92 -0.67 0.47
CA LYS A 40 -15.19 -0.84 -0.97
C LYS A 40 -15.86 0.40 -1.56
N LEU A 41 -16.90 0.92 -0.90
CA LEU A 41 -17.57 2.16 -1.31
C LEU A 41 -16.62 3.36 -1.27
N PHE A 42 -15.80 3.47 -0.23
CA PHE A 42 -14.79 4.52 -0.13
C PHE A 42 -13.81 4.49 -1.29
N CYS A 43 -13.24 3.32 -1.61
CA CYS A 43 -12.28 3.19 -2.70
C CYS A 43 -12.91 3.51 -4.06
N PHE A 44 -14.14 3.03 -4.29
CA PHE A 44 -14.89 3.29 -5.51
C PHE A 44 -15.27 4.79 -5.67
N GLU A 45 -15.88 5.40 -4.66
CA GLU A 45 -16.41 6.77 -4.76
C GLU A 45 -15.31 7.83 -4.67
N CYS A 46 -14.20 7.53 -3.98
CA CYS A 46 -13.06 8.44 -3.83
C CYS A 46 -11.88 8.10 -4.76
N ASP A 47 -12.13 7.31 -5.81
CA ASP A 47 -11.11 6.80 -6.73
C ASP A 47 -10.19 7.90 -7.28
N ARG A 48 -8.90 7.60 -7.28
CA ARG A 48 -7.82 8.49 -7.69
C ARG A 48 -6.55 7.68 -7.94
N PRO A 49 -5.63 8.12 -8.78
CA PRO A 49 -4.36 7.42 -8.91
C PRO A 49 -3.57 7.44 -7.60
N VAL A 50 -2.84 6.35 -7.35
CA VAL A 50 -1.82 6.30 -6.30
C VAL A 50 -0.46 6.17 -6.95
N SER A 51 0.45 7.08 -6.62
CA SER A 51 1.80 7.03 -7.10
C SER A 51 2.75 6.46 -6.05
N ILE A 52 3.64 5.58 -6.48
CA ILE A 52 4.68 4.98 -5.65
C ILE A 52 6.02 5.23 -6.32
N GLU A 53 6.95 5.87 -5.62
CA GLU A 53 8.31 6.10 -6.11
C GLU A 53 9.29 5.24 -5.32
N ILE A 54 10.13 4.48 -6.03
CA ILE A 54 11.15 3.60 -5.44
C ILE A 54 12.46 3.80 -6.20
N GLY A 55 13.42 4.50 -5.60
CA GLY A 55 14.66 4.89 -6.27
C GLY A 55 14.36 5.77 -7.50
N GLU A 56 14.72 5.27 -8.69
CA GLU A 56 14.46 5.95 -9.97
C GLU A 56 13.15 5.50 -10.64
N GLU A 57 12.45 4.51 -10.07
CA GLU A 57 11.20 4.00 -10.63
C GLU A 57 10.00 4.75 -10.07
N LYS A 58 9.07 5.11 -10.96
CA LYS A 58 7.76 5.65 -10.62
C LYS A 58 6.68 4.70 -11.10
N LEU A 59 5.80 4.32 -10.20
CA LEU A 59 4.66 3.42 -10.42
C LEU A 59 3.38 4.20 -10.21
N ASN A 60 2.38 3.92 -11.03
CA ASN A 60 1.02 4.34 -10.77
C ASN A 60 0.20 3.07 -10.59
N VAL A 61 -0.55 3.03 -9.49
CA VAL A 61 -1.47 1.94 -9.17
C VAL A 61 -2.87 2.49 -8.99
N PHE A 62 -3.86 1.63 -9.23
CA PHE A 62 -5.26 2.00 -9.06
C PHE A 62 -5.61 2.08 -7.57
N PHE A 63 -6.38 3.09 -7.17
CA PHE A 63 -6.91 3.11 -5.81
C PHE A 63 -8.00 2.05 -5.65
N ASP A 64 -8.92 2.00 -6.61
CA ASP A 64 -9.82 0.87 -6.79
C ASP A 64 -9.44 0.10 -8.07
N PRO A 65 -9.08 -1.20 -8.01
CA PRO A 65 -9.19 -2.08 -6.85
C PRO A 65 -7.90 -2.33 -6.07
N ASP A 66 -6.71 -1.94 -6.56
CA ASP A 66 -5.46 -2.42 -5.95
C ASP A 66 -5.30 -1.98 -4.48
N ILE A 67 -5.52 -0.70 -4.16
CA ILE A 67 -5.41 -0.24 -2.77
C ILE A 67 -6.54 -0.82 -1.91
N CYS A 68 -7.77 -0.93 -2.44
CA CYS A 68 -8.87 -1.60 -1.75
C CYS A 68 -8.49 -3.03 -1.34
N MET A 69 -7.95 -3.81 -2.29
CA MET A 69 -7.49 -5.18 -2.05
C MET A 69 -6.34 -5.25 -1.03
N ILE A 70 -5.42 -4.29 -1.05
CA ILE A 70 -4.32 -4.23 -0.08
C ILE A 70 -4.83 -3.92 1.35
N LEU A 71 -5.85 -3.07 1.47
CA LEU A 71 -6.48 -2.79 2.76
C LEU A 71 -7.25 -4.01 3.28
N GLU A 72 -7.96 -4.72 2.41
CA GLU A 72 -8.63 -6.00 2.72
C GLU A 72 -7.63 -7.10 3.12
N ASP A 73 -6.45 -7.11 2.52
CA ASP A 73 -5.36 -8.05 2.82
C ASP A 73 -4.45 -7.56 3.97
N GLU A 74 -5.06 -6.94 4.99
CA GLU A 74 -4.48 -6.66 6.31
C GLU A 74 -3.11 -5.94 6.26
N LEU A 75 -3.02 -4.85 5.47
CA LEU A 75 -1.78 -4.06 5.39
C LEU A 75 -1.25 -3.57 6.77
N PRO A 76 -2.08 -3.10 7.73
CA PRO A 76 -1.63 -2.75 9.07
C PRO A 76 -0.83 -3.87 9.77
N GLU A 77 -1.33 -5.09 9.73
CA GLU A 77 -0.71 -6.29 10.29
C GLU A 77 0.63 -6.55 9.61
N LYS A 78 0.66 -6.53 8.27
CA LYS A 78 1.90 -6.70 7.50
C LYS A 78 2.95 -5.64 7.85
N LEU A 79 2.55 -4.38 8.06
CA LEU A 79 3.49 -3.35 8.48
C LEU A 79 4.05 -3.62 9.89
N SER A 80 3.21 -4.11 10.81
CA SER A 80 3.67 -4.56 12.13
C SER A 80 4.68 -5.72 11.98
N GLU A 81 4.40 -6.71 11.14
CA GLU A 81 5.31 -7.82 10.85
C GLU A 81 6.65 -7.35 10.27
N LEU A 82 6.63 -6.43 9.30
CA LEU A 82 7.83 -5.84 8.71
C LEU A 82 8.65 -5.09 9.78
N SER A 83 7.98 -4.37 10.68
CA SER A 83 8.63 -3.69 11.81
C SER A 83 9.35 -4.67 12.74
N GLN A 84 8.80 -5.88 12.91
CA GLN A 84 9.38 -6.95 13.73
C GLN A 84 10.45 -7.78 13.00
N GLY A 85 10.75 -7.45 11.75
CA GLY A 85 11.80 -8.13 10.98
C GLY A 85 11.31 -9.35 10.20
N LYS A 86 10.01 -9.48 9.97
CA LYS A 86 9.45 -10.48 9.03
C LYS A 86 9.37 -9.89 7.61
N PRO A 87 9.58 -10.70 6.56
CA PRO A 87 9.36 -10.26 5.19
C PRO A 87 7.87 -10.11 4.91
N ILE A 88 7.51 -9.12 4.09
CA ILE A 88 6.14 -8.94 3.60
C ILE A 88 6.08 -8.79 2.09
N LYS A 89 4.87 -8.96 1.56
CA LYS A 89 4.55 -8.80 0.14
C LYS A 89 3.35 -7.87 0.00
N ILE A 90 3.45 -6.92 -0.92
CA ILE A 90 2.35 -6.05 -1.33
C ILE A 90 2.11 -6.29 -2.83
N GLU A 91 0.89 -6.61 -3.21
CA GLU A 91 0.52 -6.97 -4.57
C GLU A 91 -0.50 -5.99 -5.14
N PHE A 92 -0.18 -5.42 -6.29
CA PHE A 92 -1.08 -4.60 -7.09
C PHE A 92 -1.40 -5.42 -8.35
N VAL A 93 -2.40 -6.29 -8.23
CA VAL A 93 -2.72 -7.32 -9.23
C VAL A 93 -3.24 -6.69 -10.52
N GLU A 94 -4.10 -5.68 -10.41
CA GLU A 94 -4.72 -5.03 -11.56
C GLU A 94 -3.80 -4.00 -12.22
N SER A 95 -2.85 -3.44 -11.47
CA SER A 95 -1.80 -2.57 -12.00
C SER A 95 -0.62 -3.34 -12.58
N VAL A 96 -0.83 -4.11 -13.66
CA VAL A 96 0.25 -4.82 -14.37
C VAL A 96 0.98 -5.82 -13.45
N CYS A 97 0.22 -6.50 -12.58
CA CYS A 97 0.72 -7.51 -11.65
C CYS A 97 2.03 -7.08 -10.96
N ILE A 98 2.04 -5.90 -10.35
CA ILE A 98 3.20 -5.39 -9.61
C ILE A 98 3.24 -6.07 -8.25
N THR A 99 4.43 -6.51 -7.86
CA THR A 99 4.69 -7.04 -6.53
C THR A 99 5.88 -6.32 -5.89
N LEU A 100 5.69 -5.85 -4.66
CA LEU A 100 6.77 -5.41 -3.79
C LEU A 100 7.05 -6.49 -2.75
N GLU A 101 8.20 -7.14 -2.83
CA GLU A 101 8.70 -8.02 -1.76
C GLU A 101 9.66 -7.22 -0.89
N LEU A 102 9.30 -7.00 0.37
CA LEU A 102 10.08 -6.22 1.33
C LEU A 102 10.71 -7.19 2.33
N GLN A 103 12.00 -7.43 2.16
CA GLN A 103 12.76 -8.31 3.04
C GLN A 103 13.61 -7.47 4.00
N PRO A 104 13.28 -7.41 5.30
CA PRO A 104 14.12 -6.73 6.27
C PRO A 104 15.44 -7.47 6.42
N LEU A 105 16.54 -6.72 6.48
CA LEU A 105 17.88 -7.22 6.72
C LEU A 105 18.36 -6.84 8.12
N ALA A 106 19.52 -7.33 8.54
CA ALA A 106 20.16 -6.83 9.77
C ALA A 106 20.44 -5.33 9.61
N SER A 107 20.12 -4.53 10.64
CA SER A 107 20.09 -3.05 10.65
C SER A 107 18.78 -2.41 10.17
N ASN A 108 18.77 -1.09 9.95
CA ASN A 108 17.61 -0.30 9.51
C ASN A 108 17.41 -0.36 7.97
N LEU A 109 17.55 -1.55 7.38
CA LEU A 109 17.61 -1.77 5.93
C LEU A 109 16.55 -2.78 5.48
N ILE A 110 15.89 -2.49 4.36
CA ILE A 110 15.02 -3.41 3.62
C ILE A 110 15.65 -3.66 2.25
N ASN A 111 15.76 -4.93 1.86
CA ASN A 111 15.94 -5.30 0.46
C ASN A 111 14.55 -5.37 -0.19
N CYS A 112 14.27 -4.46 -1.12
CA CYS A 112 13.04 -4.44 -1.88
C CYS A 112 13.29 -5.09 -3.24
N ASN A 113 12.49 -6.10 -3.56
CA ASN A 113 12.44 -6.71 -4.88
C ASN A 113 11.11 -6.32 -5.55
N LEU A 114 11.19 -5.38 -6.49
CA LEU A 114 10.08 -4.96 -7.33
C LEU A 114 9.97 -5.91 -8.51
N LYS A 115 8.85 -6.63 -8.59
CA LYS A 115 8.53 -7.50 -9.72
C LYS A 115 7.40 -6.90 -10.54
N ARG A 116 7.52 -6.97 -11.86
CA ARG A 116 6.46 -6.61 -12.80
C ARG A 116 6.22 -7.75 -13.77
N PHE A 117 4.96 -8.09 -14.02
CA PHE A 117 4.55 -9.11 -14.99
C PHE A 117 3.50 -8.55 -15.95
N GLY A 118 3.44 -9.06 -17.19
CA GLY A 118 2.43 -8.61 -18.14
C GLY A 118 2.92 -7.51 -19.08
N TYR A 119 2.11 -6.47 -19.32
CA TYR A 119 2.38 -5.43 -20.31
C TYR A 119 3.38 -4.39 -19.79
N LEU A 120 4.66 -4.53 -20.14
CA LEU A 120 5.70 -3.53 -19.82
C LEU A 120 5.61 -2.27 -20.69
N SER A 121 4.92 -2.38 -21.84
CA SER A 121 4.51 -1.28 -22.72
C SER A 121 3.27 -1.72 -23.52
N PRO A 122 2.56 -0.80 -24.19
CA PRO A 122 1.29 -1.12 -24.88
C PRO A 122 1.36 -2.30 -25.88
N ASN A 123 2.57 -2.65 -26.35
CA ASN A 123 2.78 -3.73 -27.30
C ASN A 123 3.74 -4.82 -26.79
N GLN A 124 4.09 -4.83 -25.50
CA GLN A 124 5.07 -5.77 -24.95
C GLN A 124 4.52 -6.48 -23.71
N PHE A 125 3.79 -7.56 -23.95
CA PHE A 125 3.44 -8.54 -22.93
C PHE A 125 4.60 -9.50 -22.69
N THR A 126 5.02 -9.68 -21.44
CA THR A 126 6.02 -10.69 -21.07
C THR A 126 5.54 -11.54 -19.90
N LEU A 127 5.74 -12.85 -20.02
CA LEU A 127 5.59 -13.83 -18.94
C LEU A 127 6.85 -13.90 -18.05
N LYS A 128 7.96 -13.28 -18.48
CA LYS A 128 9.16 -13.15 -17.66
C LYS A 128 9.04 -11.91 -16.78
N SER A 129 9.21 -12.08 -15.47
CA SER A 129 9.24 -10.97 -14.54
C SER A 129 10.43 -10.06 -14.83
N ARG A 130 10.18 -8.75 -14.84
CA ARG A 130 11.25 -7.78 -14.66
C ARG A 130 11.41 -7.58 -13.16
N ASN A 131 12.58 -7.97 -12.63
CA ASN A 131 12.92 -7.80 -11.22
C ASN A 131 13.89 -6.63 -11.09
N GLN A 132 13.62 -5.73 -10.17
CA GLN A 132 14.50 -4.63 -9.80
C GLN A 132 14.72 -4.65 -8.30
N HIS A 133 15.97 -4.46 -7.90
CA HIS A 133 16.38 -4.55 -6.50
C HIS A 133 16.74 -3.16 -5.98
N PHE A 134 16.21 -2.81 -4.82
CA PHE A 134 16.47 -1.55 -4.13
C PHE A 134 16.84 -1.80 -2.67
N GLU A 135 17.81 -1.05 -2.18
CA GLU A 135 18.13 -0.96 -0.76
C GLU A 135 17.39 0.23 -0.17
N LEU A 136 16.38 -0.04 0.67
CA LEU A 136 15.51 0.97 1.27
C LEU A 136 15.78 1.14 2.76
N ASN A 137 15.55 2.34 3.27
CA ASN A 137 15.56 2.59 4.70
C ASN A 137 14.29 2.03 5.36
N LYS A 138 14.43 1.14 6.35
CA LYS A 138 13.28 0.49 6.99
C LYS A 138 12.38 1.49 7.71
N THR A 139 12.94 2.44 8.45
CA THR A 139 12.16 3.50 9.13
C THR A 139 11.36 4.32 8.13
N GLN A 140 11.95 4.71 7.00
CA GLN A 140 11.26 5.49 5.98
C GLN A 140 10.09 4.70 5.38
N VAL A 141 10.32 3.47 4.92
CA VAL A 141 9.28 2.64 4.29
C VAL A 141 8.08 2.43 5.23
N ILE A 142 8.35 2.11 6.49
CA ILE A 142 7.30 1.91 7.49
C ILE A 142 6.55 3.23 7.76
N ALA A 143 7.26 4.35 7.89
CA ALA A 143 6.63 5.65 8.12
C ALA A 143 5.71 6.05 6.96
N GLU A 144 6.21 5.98 5.72
CA GLU A 144 5.45 6.33 4.51
C GLU A 144 4.20 5.47 4.35
N LEU A 145 4.31 4.14 4.49
CA LEU A 145 3.17 3.24 4.39
C LEU A 145 2.17 3.43 5.55
N LYS A 146 2.67 3.67 6.77
CA LYS A 146 1.81 3.95 7.93
C LYS A 146 1.04 5.25 7.74
N GLU A 147 1.72 6.34 7.40
CA GLU A 147 1.08 7.64 7.15
C GLU A 147 0.06 7.57 6.01
N PHE A 148 0.38 6.80 4.96
CA PHE A 148 -0.56 6.54 3.87
C PHE A 148 -1.82 5.85 4.38
N VAL A 149 -1.71 4.73 5.10
CA VAL A 149 -2.86 3.98 5.63
C VAL A 149 -3.68 4.82 6.62
N GLU A 150 -3.02 5.54 7.54
CA GLU A 150 -3.70 6.43 8.49
C GLU A 150 -4.48 7.53 7.77
N LYS A 151 -3.91 8.11 6.70
CA LYS A 151 -4.58 9.08 5.85
C LYS A 151 -5.81 8.49 5.16
N LEU A 152 -5.71 7.26 4.61
CA LEU A 152 -6.86 6.61 3.97
C LEU A 152 -7.99 6.37 4.96
N MET A 153 -7.68 5.85 6.15
CA MET A 153 -8.70 5.60 7.18
C MET A 153 -9.32 6.89 7.70
N GLU A 154 -8.55 7.97 7.81
CA GLU A 154 -9.08 9.29 8.15
C GLU A 154 -10.02 9.83 7.06
N MET A 155 -9.68 9.62 5.78
CA MET A 155 -10.56 10.00 4.67
C MET A 155 -11.85 9.18 4.66
N ALA A 156 -11.77 7.87 4.86
CA ALA A 156 -12.93 6.99 4.94
C ALA A 156 -13.85 7.36 6.10
N LEU A 157 -13.27 7.66 7.27
CA LEU A 157 -14.02 8.11 8.45
C LEU A 157 -14.72 9.45 8.18
N ASN A 158 -14.01 10.44 7.64
CA ASN A 158 -14.58 11.76 7.36
C ASN A 158 -15.66 11.73 6.26
N GLY A 159 -15.56 10.78 5.34
CA GLY A 159 -16.59 10.50 4.34
C GLY A 159 -17.80 9.75 4.89
N GLY A 160 -17.74 9.27 6.13
CA GLY A 160 -18.82 8.50 6.77
C GLY A 160 -18.92 7.05 6.30
N TYR A 161 -17.88 6.52 5.64
CA TYR A 161 -17.85 5.15 5.15
C TYR A 161 -17.56 4.13 6.27
N ILE A 162 -16.82 4.55 7.29
CA ILE A 162 -16.46 3.72 8.45
C ILE A 162 -16.72 4.49 9.75
N THR A 163 -16.82 3.74 10.84
CA THR A 163 -16.98 4.29 12.19
C THR A 163 -15.63 4.59 12.85
N PRO A 164 -15.59 5.45 13.89
CA PRO A 164 -14.38 5.65 14.68
C PRO A 164 -13.82 4.37 15.29
N GLU A 165 -14.70 3.47 15.74
CA GLU A 165 -14.33 2.18 16.35
C GLU A 165 -13.65 1.27 15.34
N GLU A 166 -14.23 1.10 14.15
CA GLU A 166 -13.64 0.30 13.07
C GLU A 166 -12.27 0.84 12.64
N LYS A 167 -12.13 2.16 12.51
CA LYS A 167 -10.83 2.80 12.25
C LYS A 167 -9.80 2.42 13.32
N GLN A 168 -10.19 2.46 14.60
CA GLN A 168 -9.26 2.17 15.70
C GLN A 168 -8.86 0.70 15.72
N GLU A 169 -9.79 -0.21 15.46
CA GLU A 169 -9.55 -1.64 15.36
C GLU A 169 -8.59 -1.96 14.22
N PHE A 170 -8.88 -1.46 13.01
CA PHE A 170 -8.05 -1.67 11.84
C PHE A 170 -6.62 -1.11 12.00
N LEU A 171 -6.46 0.04 12.65
CA LEU A 171 -5.14 0.65 12.87
C LEU A 171 -4.42 0.10 14.11
N MET A 172 -5.04 -0.79 14.89
CA MET A 172 -4.46 -1.31 16.13
C MET A 172 -3.05 -1.92 15.95
N PRO A 173 -2.76 -2.73 14.91
CA PRO A 173 -1.44 -3.30 14.69
C PRO A 173 -0.33 -2.25 14.52
N LEU A 174 -0.66 -1.06 13.98
CA LEU A 174 0.31 0.02 13.73
C LEU A 174 0.71 0.78 15.01
N ARG A 175 -0.04 0.60 16.10
CA ARG A 175 0.29 1.19 17.42
C ARG A 175 1.42 0.45 18.11
N GLU A 176 1.62 -0.81 17.78
CA GLU A 176 2.69 -1.66 18.34
C GLU A 176 4.06 -1.36 17.71
N ILE A 177 4.08 -0.65 16.58
CA ILE A 177 5.30 -0.19 15.94
C ILE A 177 5.89 0.94 16.79
N ALA A 178 7.05 0.69 17.41
CA ALA A 178 7.74 1.67 18.24
C ALA A 178 7.98 2.99 17.47
N PRO A 179 7.81 4.16 18.13
CA PRO A 179 8.06 5.44 17.49
C PRO A 179 9.52 5.54 17.04
N ALA A 180 9.76 6.11 15.85
CA ALA A 180 11.09 6.25 15.25
C ALA A 180 12.13 6.90 16.18
N SER A 181 11.69 7.69 17.17
CA SER A 181 12.54 8.32 18.19
C SER A 181 13.12 7.37 19.24
N ALA A 182 12.68 6.11 19.30
CA ALA A 182 13.14 5.10 20.25
C ALA A 182 14.26 4.19 19.69
N ILE A 183 14.63 4.39 18.42
CA ILE A 183 15.67 3.61 17.73
C ILE A 183 16.89 4.52 17.53
N CYS A 184 17.55 4.89 18.63
CA CYS A 184 18.80 5.64 18.66
C CYS A 184 19.89 4.82 19.35
#